data_AF-U6DV56-F1
#
_entry.id   AF-U6DV56-F1
#
_cell.length_a   1.000
_cell.length_b   1.000
_cell.length_c   1.000
_cell.angle_alpha   90.00
_cell.angle_beta   90.00
_cell.angle_gamma   90.00
#
_symmetry.space_group_name_H-M   'P 1'
#
loop_
_entity.id
_entity.type
_entity.pdbx_description
1 polymer ?
#
loop_
_entity_poly.entity_id
_entity_poly.type
_entity_poly.pdbx_seq_one_letter_code
_entity_poly.pdbx_strand_id
1 'polypeptide(L)' 'GGYCLEFPAGLIDDNESPEAAALRELEEETGYKGDVAECSPAVCMDPGLTNCTTHIVTVTINGDDAENVRPKPKPGDG' A
#
# COMPACT_ATOMS: atom_id res chain seq x y z
N GLY A 1 0.39 -11.74 20.67
CA GLY A 1 0.19 -11.39 19.25
C GLY A 1 0.07 -12.65 18.45
N GLY A 2 -0.72 -12.61 17.38
CA GLY A 2 -0.77 -13.64 16.34
C GLY A 2 -0.14 -13.12 15.05
N TYR A 3 -0.15 -13.95 14.01
CA TYR A 3 0.20 -13.54 12.65
C TYR A 3 -1.09 -13.16 11.89
N CYS A 4 -0.99 -12.14 11.03
CA CYS A 4 -2.05 -11.69 10.15
C CYS A 4 -1.59 -11.78 8.69
N LEU A 5 -2.54 -11.99 7.77
CA LEU A 5 -2.34 -11.84 6.34
C LEU A 5 -3.20 -10.68 5.88
N GLU A 6 -2.55 -9.66 5.33
CA GLU A 6 -3.15 -8.36 5.03
C GLU A 6 -2.71 -7.87 3.65
N PHE A 7 -3.40 -6.86 3.12
CA PHE A 7 -2.88 -6.12 1.97
C PHE A 7 -1.73 -5.21 2.40
N PRO A 8 -0.78 -4.89 1.50
CA PRO A 8 0.24 -3.91 1.81
C PRO A 8 -0.38 -2.58 2.23
N ALA A 9 0.08 -2.01 3.34
CA ALA A 9 -0.54 -0.84 3.92
C ALA A 9 0.39 -0.10 4.88
N GLY A 10 0.28 1.23 4.88
CA GLY A 10 0.93 2.08 5.86
C GLY A 10 0.27 3.45 5.96
N LEU A 11 0.86 4.31 6.78
CA LEU A 11 0.35 5.66 7.00
C LEU A 11 0.72 6.55 5.81
N ILE A 12 -0.15 7.52 5.51
CA ILE A 12 0.13 8.56 4.53
C ILE A 12 0.99 9.63 5.22
N ASP A 13 2.14 9.95 4.63
CA ASP A 13 3.05 10.97 5.16
C ASP A 13 2.51 12.40 4.92
N ASP A 14 3.06 13.38 5.65
CA ASP A 14 2.70 14.78 5.49
C ASP A 14 2.94 15.29 4.06
N ASN A 15 1.88 15.76 3.41
CA ASN A 15 1.84 16.19 2.00
C ASN A 15 2.04 15.07 0.97
N GLU A 16 1.88 13.81 1.36
CA GLU A 16 1.83 12.67 0.45
C GLU A 16 0.38 12.43 -0.03
N SER A 17 0.21 12.03 -1.29
CA SER A 17 -1.11 11.62 -1.79
C SER A 17 -1.36 10.14 -1.45
N PRO A 18 -2.63 9.70 -1.31
CA PRO A 18 -2.93 8.29 -1.08
C PRO A 18 -2.33 7.34 -2.13
N GLU A 19 -2.31 7.77 -3.39
CA GLU A 19 -1.70 7.04 -4.51
C GLU A 19 -0.19 6.89 -4.34
N ALA A 20 0.50 7.96 -3.94
CA ALA A 20 1.94 7.94 -3.71
C ALA A 20 2.29 7.03 -2.52
N ALA A 21 1.54 7.15 -1.41
CA ALA A 21 1.68 6.28 -0.25
C ALA A 21 1.48 4.81 -0.61
N ALA A 22 0.43 4.48 -1.38
CA ALA A 22 0.16 3.11 -1.78
C ALA A 22 1.28 2.49 -2.65
N LEU A 23 1.87 3.27 -3.57
CA LEU A 23 3.00 2.79 -4.37
C LEU A 23 4.27 2.62 -3.52
N ARG A 24 4.53 3.55 -2.58
CA ARG A 24 5.66 3.49 -1.66
C ARG A 24 5.56 2.26 -0.75
N GLU A 25 4.46 2.10 -0.03
CA GLU A 25 4.23 0.97 0.88
C GLU A 25 4.26 -0.37 0.15
N LEU A 26 3.69 -0.44 -1.07
CA LEU A 26 3.79 -1.63 -1.91
C LEU A 26 5.25 -2.00 -2.21
N GLU A 27 6.08 -1.03 -2.60
CA GLU A 27 7.50 -1.29 -2.87
C GLU A 27 8.27 -1.63 -1.59
N GLU A 28 8.00 -0.97 -0.47
CA GLU A 28 8.67 -1.22 0.80
C GLU A 28 8.38 -2.63 1.34
N GLU A 29 7.11 -3.05 1.34
CA GLU A 29 6.70 -4.31 1.97
C GLU A 29 6.86 -5.53 1.05
N THR A 30 6.78 -5.33 -0.28
CA THR A 30 6.79 -6.44 -1.25
C THR A 30 7.93 -6.37 -2.25
N GLY A 31 8.48 -5.17 -2.50
CA GLY A 31 9.49 -4.90 -3.52
C GLY A 31 8.94 -4.70 -4.93
N TYR A 32 7.63 -4.86 -5.15
CA TYR A 32 7.02 -4.67 -6.46
C TYR A 32 6.84 -3.19 -6.76
N LYS A 33 6.89 -2.89 -8.05
CA LYS A 33 6.51 -1.58 -8.59
C LYS A 33 5.32 -1.74 -9.52
N GLY A 34 4.39 -0.82 -9.41
CA GLY A 34 3.17 -0.84 -10.20
C GLY A 34 2.66 0.55 -10.50
N ASP A 35 1.53 0.56 -11.20
CA ASP A 35 0.83 1.76 -11.62
C ASP A 35 -0.55 1.80 -10.98
N VAL A 36 -0.97 2.98 -10.53
CA VAL A 36 -2.28 3.16 -9.92
C VAL A 36 -3.37 3.05 -10.99
N ALA A 37 -4.30 2.13 -10.77
CA ALA A 37 -5.49 1.96 -11.59
C ALA A 37 -6.68 2.75 -11.04
N GLU A 38 -6.87 2.74 -9.72
CA GLU A 38 -7.98 3.42 -9.06
C GLU A 38 -7.62 3.77 -7.60
N CYS A 39 -8.16 4.89 -7.12
CA CYS A 39 -8.08 5.31 -5.72
C CYS A 39 -9.49 5.56 -5.19
N SER A 40 -9.88 4.87 -4.13
CA SER A 40 -11.18 5.08 -3.49
C SER A 40 -11.25 6.43 -2.77
N PRO A 41 -12.44 6.97 -2.43
CA PRO A 41 -12.54 7.95 -1.35
C PRO A 41 -12.09 7.33 -0.02
N ALA A 42 -11.94 8.16 1.02
CA ALA A 42 -11.68 7.66 2.37
C ALA A 42 -12.84 6.74 2.83
N VAL A 43 -12.49 5.53 3.27
CA VAL A 43 -13.41 4.53 3.81
C VAL A 43 -13.05 4.22 5.27
N CYS A 44 -14.06 4.00 6.11
CA CYS A 44 -13.85 3.72 7.54
C CYS A 44 -13.48 2.26 7.80
N MET A 45 -12.55 2.04 8.73
CA MET A 45 -12.10 0.68 9.09
C MET A 45 -13.00 0.01 10.12
N ASP A 46 -13.30 0.70 11.23
CA ASP A 46 -14.23 0.24 12.25
C ASP A 46 -15.01 1.45 12.80
N PRO A 47 -16.12 1.85 12.13
CA PRO A 47 -16.86 3.06 12.48
C PRO A 47 -17.62 2.95 13.81
N GLY A 48 -17.76 1.74 14.38
CA GLY A 48 -18.41 1.54 15.67
C GLY A 48 -17.49 1.84 16.86
N LEU A 49 -16.18 1.92 16.62
CA LEU A 49 -15.17 2.02 17.66
C LEU A 49 -14.15 3.14 17.42
N THR A 50 -13.76 3.35 16.16
CA THR A 50 -12.66 4.24 15.78
C THR A 50 -13.08 5.26 14.73
N ASN A 51 -12.30 6.32 14.58
CA ASN A 51 -12.38 7.24 13.45
C ASN A 51 -11.31 6.93 12.39
N CYS A 52 -10.70 5.75 12.43
CA CYS A 52 -9.68 5.36 11.46
C CYS A 52 -10.30 5.23 10.07
N THR A 53 -9.67 5.89 9.10
CA THR A 53 -10.04 5.83 7.69
C THR A 53 -8.83 5.45 6.86
N THR A 54 -9.08 4.80 5.72
CA THR A 54 -8.05 4.43 4.75
C THR A 54 -8.51 4.74 3.33
N HIS A 55 -7.59 4.77 2.39
CA HIS A 55 -7.87 4.71 0.96
C HIS A 55 -7.51 3.32 0.45
N ILE A 56 -8.43 2.68 -0.29
CA ILE A 56 -8.13 1.46 -1.01
C ILE A 56 -7.64 1.88 -2.40
N VAL A 57 -6.37 1.62 -2.67
CA VAL A 57 -5.74 1.94 -3.96
C VAL A 57 -5.50 0.63 -4.71
N THR A 58 -6.11 0.51 -5.88
CA THR A 58 -5.88 -0.63 -6.78
C THR A 58 -4.63 -0.33 -7.60
N VAL A 59 -3.61 -1.17 -7.47
CA VAL A 59 -2.34 -1.05 -8.20
C VAL A 59 -2.17 -2.24 -9.13
N THR A 60 -1.86 -1.98 -10.39
CA THR A 60 -1.49 -3.02 -11.36
C THR A 60 0.02 -3.19 -11.41
N ILE A 61 0.49 -4.42 -11.29
CA ILE A 61 1.90 -4.78 -11.37
C ILE A 61 2.13 -5.55 -12.66
N ASN A 62 3.03 -5.05 -13.51
CA ASN A 62 3.52 -5.83 -14.65
C ASN A 62 4.60 -6.82 -14.19
N GLY A 63 4.23 -8.09 -14.09
CA GLY A 63 5.15 -9.15 -13.65
C GLY A 63 6.22 -9.54 -14.66
N ASP A 64 6.09 -9.11 -15.92
CA ASP A 64 7.05 -9.40 -16.98
C ASP A 64 8.19 -8.38 -17.03
N ASP A 65 8.04 -7.22 -16.38
CA ASP A 65 9.10 -6.21 -16.30
C ASP A 65 10.26 -6.69 -15.45
N ALA A 66 11.49 -6.43 -15.93
CA ALA A 66 12.71 -6.94 -15.31
C ALA A 66 12.85 -6.58 -13.82
N GLU A 67 12.29 -5.45 -13.38
CA GLU A 67 12.30 -5.03 -11.97
C GLU A 67 11.34 -5.82 -11.07
N ASN A 68 10.29 -6.43 -11.65
CA ASN A 68 9.25 -7.19 -10.95
C ASN A 68 9.42 -8.72 -11.04
N VAL A 69 10.44 -9.23 -11.74
CA VAL A 69 10.67 -10.69 -11.84
C VAL A 69 11.12 -11.31 -10.51
N ARG A 70 11.90 -10.56 -9.72
CA ARG A 70 12.41 -10.97 -8.39
C ARG A 70 12.46 -9.77 -7.44
N PRO A 71 11.30 -9.19 -7.11
CA PRO A 71 11.24 -8.09 -6.18
C PRO A 71 11.77 -8.54 -4.82
N LYS A 72 12.33 -7.58 -4.08
CA LYS A 72 12.73 -7.80 -2.70
C LYS A 72 12.12 -6.68 -1.87
N PRO A 73 11.42 -7.01 -0.77
CA PRO A 73 10.99 -6.01 0.18
C PRO A 73 12.14 -5.11 0.59
N LYS A 74 11.85 -3.82 0.73
CA LYS A 74 12.75 -2.79 1.26
C LYS A 74 12.02 -2.06 2.39
N PRO A 75 11.75 -2.72 3.52
CA PRO A 75 11.04 -2.06 4.61
C PRO A 75 11.85 -0.83 5.04
N GLY A 76 11.19 0.33 5.11
CA GLY A 76 11.75 1.49 5.78
C GLY A 76 11.96 1.21 7.27
N ASP A 77 12.76 2.05 7.93
CA ASP A 77 12.74 2.12 9.40
C ASP A 77 11.42 2.83 9.79
N GLY A 78 10.37 2.04 9.98
CA GLY A 78 9.08 2.50 10.53
C GLY A 78 9.15 2.88 12.01
#